data_AF-A0A7S2FSS0-F1
#
_entry.id   AF-A0A7S2FSS0-F1
#
_cell.length_a   1.000
_cell.length_b   1.000
_cell.length_c   1.000
_cell.angle_alpha   90.00
_cell.angle_beta   90.00
_cell.angle_gamma   90.00
#
_symmetry.space_group_name_H-M   'P 1'
#
loop_
_entity.id
_entity.type
_entity.pdbx_description
1 polymer ?
#
loop_
_entity_poly.entity_id
_entity_poly.type
_entity_poly.pdbx_seq_one_letter_code
_entity_poly.pdbx_strand_id
1 'polypeptide(L)'
;WINYEQCGIEPKFESRYATVCTPFAFNKYVGIFGLTGSVGGKAELGYLTKTYSAIKFDAPRFLDTCEGNARKVITNHGVELLDGREALIARVCQIATAYFRKVPVLVIGSSREELSLLHDALSRQDAVEADDVQLFAEFDASGKSLRDTWQEVVDDATKRLGGATDSHCRITVTDRFGGRGHDFQVADKESNANGGMLVIATSIPDEREWIQWKGRTARQDRPGQFYVILDTKAKPFTEKKDLVQKVRKCVYTSGDKKGEIDHDARVEMLLDCADEGIGDKLIAFQSEQAAGEKLNEL
;
A
#
# COMPACT_ATOMS: atom_id res chain seq x y z
N TRP A 1 45.09 -15.71 -10.72
CA TRP A 1 45.51 -14.67 -11.67
C TRP A 1 44.95 -15.02 -13.04
N ILE A 2 43.87 -14.35 -13.45
CA ILE A 2 43.26 -14.53 -14.78
C ILE A 2 44.03 -13.62 -15.74
N ASN A 3 44.48 -14.17 -16.87
CA ASN A 3 45.16 -13.39 -17.91
C ASN A 3 44.10 -12.66 -18.76
N TYR A 4 43.87 -11.38 -18.46
CA TYR A 4 42.83 -10.55 -19.08
C TYR A 4 43.05 -10.36 -20.60
N GLU A 5 44.29 -10.42 -21.08
CA GLU A 5 44.61 -10.32 -22.52
C GLU A 5 44.05 -11.49 -23.33
N GLN A 6 43.95 -12.69 -22.74
CA GLN A 6 43.45 -13.88 -23.43
C GLN A 6 41.91 -13.95 -23.47
N CYS A 7 41.23 -13.19 -22.61
CA CYS A 7 39.78 -13.26 -22.47
C CYS A 7 39.03 -12.16 -23.24
N GLY A 8 39.73 -11.17 -23.81
CA GLY A 8 39.10 -10.06 -24.55
C GLY A 8 38.21 -9.15 -23.69
N ILE A 9 38.46 -9.12 -22.38
CA ILE A 9 37.70 -8.32 -21.41
C ILE A 9 38.60 -7.21 -20.90
N GLU A 10 38.20 -5.95 -21.09
CA GLU A 10 38.92 -4.81 -20.52
C GLU A 10 38.92 -4.89 -18.98
N PRO A 11 40.09 -4.73 -18.33
CA PRO A 11 40.16 -4.70 -16.88
C PRO A 11 39.40 -3.48 -16.34
N LYS A 12 38.43 -3.71 -15.46
CA LYS A 12 37.76 -2.66 -14.70
C LYS A 12 38.41 -2.52 -13.33
N PHE A 13 38.92 -1.33 -13.01
CA PHE A 13 39.41 -1.01 -11.68
C PHE A 13 38.23 -0.63 -10.77
N GLU A 14 37.82 -1.53 -9.88
CA GLU A 14 36.79 -1.28 -8.88
C GLU A 14 37.38 -1.58 -7.48
N SER A 15 37.51 -0.56 -6.64
CA SER A 15 38.05 -0.70 -5.28
C SER A 15 36.92 -0.61 -4.26
N ARG A 16 36.64 -1.72 -3.55
CA ARG A 16 35.71 -1.77 -2.42
C ARG A 16 36.51 -1.72 -1.11
N TYR A 17 36.47 -0.60 -0.41
CA TYR A 17 37.28 -0.39 0.80
C TYR A 17 36.68 -1.02 2.07
N ALA A 18 35.36 -1.06 2.18
CA ALA A 18 34.65 -1.75 3.26
C ALA A 18 33.22 -2.10 2.81
N THR A 19 32.75 -3.30 3.16
CA THR A 19 31.36 -3.71 2.96
C THR A 19 30.85 -4.27 4.28
N VAL A 20 29.81 -3.64 4.85
CA VAL A 20 29.16 -4.12 6.06
C VAL A 20 27.70 -4.35 5.73
N CYS A 21 27.20 -5.56 5.94
CA CYS A 21 25.78 -5.83 5.80
C CYS A 21 25.04 -5.38 7.07
N THR A 22 23.86 -4.82 6.90
CA THR A 22 23.01 -4.34 8.00
C THR A 22 22.80 -5.40 9.09
N PRO A 23 22.49 -6.68 8.77
CA PRO A 23 22.34 -7.72 9.78
C PRO A 23 23.58 -7.92 10.65
N PHE A 24 24.76 -8.00 10.02
CA PHE A 24 26.03 -8.16 10.74
C PHE A 24 26.28 -7.01 11.70
N ALA A 25 26.06 -5.77 11.27
CA ALA A 25 26.24 -4.59 12.12
C ALA A 25 25.28 -4.60 13.32
N PHE A 26 24.00 -4.85 13.09
CA PHE A 26 23.00 -4.89 14.15
C PHE A 26 23.24 -6.03 15.14
N ASN A 27 23.70 -7.19 14.68
CA ASN A 27 24.06 -8.32 15.55
C ASN A 27 25.32 -8.10 16.40
N LYS A 28 26.03 -6.97 16.26
CA LYS A 28 27.10 -6.57 17.20
C LYS A 28 26.60 -5.81 18.43
N TYR A 29 25.36 -5.31 18.42
CA TYR A 29 24.80 -4.65 19.60
C TYR A 29 24.44 -5.67 20.67
N VAL A 30 24.62 -5.30 21.95
CA VAL A 30 24.26 -6.16 23.11
C VAL A 30 22.75 -6.42 23.17
N GLY A 31 21.94 -5.50 22.66
CA GLY A 31 20.50 -5.65 22.54
C GLY A 31 19.94 -4.69 21.49
N ILE A 32 18.86 -5.12 20.83
CA ILE A 32 18.17 -4.36 19.78
C ILE A 32 16.68 -4.31 20.13
N PHE A 33 16.07 -3.14 20.00
CA PHE A 33 14.63 -2.99 20.00
C PHE A 33 14.22 -2.06 18.85
N GLY A 34 13.03 -2.28 18.30
CA GLY A 34 12.49 -1.50 17.20
C GLY A 34 11.02 -1.16 17.44
N LEU A 35 10.62 0.02 16.99
CA LEU A 35 9.23 0.47 17.04
C LEU A 35 8.72 0.63 15.62
N THR A 36 7.56 0.06 15.33
CA THR A 36 6.91 0.16 14.02
C THR A 36 5.41 0.07 14.16
N GLY A 37 4.67 0.74 13.28
CA GLY A 37 3.23 0.58 13.16
C GLY A 37 2.81 -0.75 12.53
N SER A 38 3.73 -1.44 11.84
CA SER A 38 3.56 -2.81 11.35
C SER A 38 4.91 -3.51 11.19
N VAL A 39 5.01 -4.74 11.69
CA VAL A 39 6.18 -5.62 11.54
C VAL A 39 6.18 -6.33 10.18
N GLY A 40 5.05 -6.26 9.45
CA GLY A 40 4.84 -6.98 8.20
C GLY A 40 4.23 -8.36 8.39
N GLY A 41 4.32 -9.17 7.34
CA GLY A 41 3.72 -10.50 7.28
C GLY A 41 4.54 -11.58 7.99
N LYS A 42 4.11 -12.83 7.84
CA LYS A 42 4.74 -14.00 8.50
C LYS A 42 6.17 -14.18 8.02
N ALA A 43 6.44 -13.93 6.75
CA ALA A 43 7.79 -14.02 6.18
C ALA A 43 8.76 -13.02 6.83
N GLU A 44 8.35 -11.76 6.98
CA GLU A 44 9.18 -10.71 7.59
C GLU A 44 9.39 -10.99 9.09
N LEU A 45 8.35 -11.38 9.82
CA LEU A 45 8.47 -11.76 11.23
C LEU A 45 9.40 -12.98 11.41
N GLY A 46 9.28 -13.99 10.55
CA GLY A 46 10.16 -15.15 10.54
C GLY A 46 11.62 -14.76 10.31
N TYR A 47 11.87 -13.83 9.37
CA TYR A 47 13.19 -13.28 9.14
C TYR A 47 13.73 -12.52 10.36
N LEU A 48 12.94 -11.63 10.99
CA LEU A 48 13.38 -10.87 12.17
C LEU A 48 13.70 -11.80 13.35
N THR A 49 12.87 -12.81 13.57
CA THR A 49 13.06 -13.81 14.62
C THR A 49 14.36 -14.59 14.38
N LYS A 50 14.58 -15.06 13.15
CA LYS A 50 15.77 -15.86 12.79
C LYS A 50 17.06 -15.03 12.80
N THR A 51 17.03 -13.83 12.25
CA THR A 51 18.24 -13.01 11.99
C THR A 51 18.66 -12.20 13.21
N TYR A 52 17.70 -11.71 14.01
CA TYR A 52 17.96 -10.79 15.13
C TYR A 52 17.51 -11.34 16.49
N SER A 53 16.96 -12.55 16.56
CA SER A 53 16.29 -13.09 17.76
C SER A 53 15.19 -12.15 18.29
N ALA A 54 14.60 -11.35 17.40
CA ALA A 54 13.59 -10.38 17.76
C ALA A 54 12.23 -11.06 17.93
N ILE A 55 11.55 -10.76 19.04
CA ILE A 55 10.18 -11.18 19.29
C ILE A 55 9.22 -10.02 19.02
N LYS A 56 8.09 -10.31 18.39
CA LYS A 56 7.03 -9.33 18.19
C LYS A 56 6.22 -9.18 19.48
N PHE A 57 6.02 -7.95 19.89
CA PHE A 57 5.07 -7.59 20.94
C PHE A 57 4.04 -6.61 20.37
N ASP A 58 2.77 -7.02 20.35
CA ASP A 58 1.67 -6.16 19.93
C ASP A 58 1.26 -5.27 21.10
N ALA A 59 1.75 -4.02 21.09
CA ALA A 59 1.30 -3.02 22.04
C ALA A 59 -0.19 -2.69 21.78
N PRO A 60 -1.08 -2.79 22.80
CA PRO A 60 -2.47 -2.40 22.66
C PRO A 60 -2.60 -0.96 22.18
N ARG A 61 -3.53 -0.72 21.26
CA ARG A 61 -3.79 0.64 20.78
C ARG A 61 -4.59 1.38 21.84
N PHE A 62 -4.33 2.68 21.97
CA PHE A 62 -5.00 3.54 22.96
C PHE A 62 -6.53 3.37 22.96
N LEU A 63 -7.20 3.49 21.81
CA LEU A 63 -8.65 3.39 21.69
C LEU A 63 -9.22 2.00 21.96
N ASP A 64 -8.42 0.94 21.80
CA ASP A 64 -8.87 -0.42 22.12
C ASP A 64 -8.92 -0.64 23.65
N THR A 65 -8.30 0.26 24.41
CA THR A 65 -8.26 0.25 25.88
C THR A 65 -9.15 1.31 26.52
N CYS A 66 -9.81 2.17 25.73
CA CYS A 66 -10.71 3.21 26.25
C CYS A 66 -12.11 2.66 26.49
N GLU A 67 -12.67 2.91 27.67
CA GLU A 67 -14.09 2.64 27.95
C GLU A 67 -14.98 3.67 27.24
N GLY A 68 -16.03 3.21 26.56
CA GLY A 68 -17.06 4.07 25.95
C GLY A 68 -16.76 4.66 24.58
N ASN A 69 -15.51 4.66 24.11
CA ASN A 69 -15.11 5.11 22.77
C ASN A 69 -14.31 4.03 22.04
N ALA A 70 -15.03 2.99 21.59
CA ALA A 70 -14.44 1.94 20.78
C ALA A 70 -14.02 2.49 19.42
N ARG A 71 -12.88 2.01 18.93
CA ARG A 71 -12.38 2.34 17.60
C ARG A 71 -13.43 2.03 16.53
N LYS A 72 -13.61 2.98 15.61
CA LYS A 72 -14.48 2.78 14.44
C LYS A 72 -13.93 1.72 13.50
N VAL A 73 -14.79 0.76 13.13
CA VAL A 73 -14.49 -0.27 12.15
C VAL A 73 -14.39 0.37 10.77
N ILE A 74 -13.35 -0.01 10.02
CA ILE A 74 -13.18 0.45 8.63
C ILE A 74 -14.14 -0.35 7.74
N THR A 75 -14.92 0.34 6.93
CA THR A 75 -15.89 -0.31 6.03
C THR A 75 -15.22 -0.80 4.75
N ASN A 76 -15.35 -2.10 4.47
CA ASN A 76 -14.96 -2.68 3.19
C ASN A 76 -16.17 -2.69 2.24
N HIS A 77 -16.12 -1.91 1.17
CA HIS A 77 -17.21 -1.84 0.18
C HIS A 77 -17.18 -2.96 -0.85
N GLY A 78 -16.05 -3.64 -1.00
CA GLY A 78 -15.92 -4.72 -1.95
C GLY A 78 -14.52 -4.96 -2.48
N VAL A 79 -14.38 -6.13 -3.08
CA VAL A 79 -13.24 -6.55 -3.90
C VAL A 79 -13.78 -7.00 -5.26
N GLU A 80 -13.53 -6.19 -6.28
CA GLU A 80 -13.92 -6.45 -7.67
C GLU A 80 -12.72 -6.93 -8.49
N LEU A 81 -12.96 -7.96 -9.30
CA LEU A 81 -11.97 -8.51 -10.23
C LEU A 81 -12.46 -8.24 -11.66
N LEU A 82 -11.74 -7.40 -12.39
CA LEU A 82 -12.12 -6.92 -13.72
C LEU A 82 -11.15 -7.42 -14.78
N ASP A 83 -11.66 -7.64 -15.99
CA ASP A 83 -10.84 -8.11 -17.11
C ASP A 83 -10.16 -6.95 -17.82
N GLY A 84 -8.92 -6.64 -17.44
CA GLY A 84 -8.09 -5.64 -18.08
C GLY A 84 -8.17 -4.24 -17.46
N ARG A 85 -7.09 -3.50 -17.68
CA ARG A 85 -6.86 -2.16 -17.17
C ARG A 85 -7.92 -1.12 -17.58
N GLU A 86 -8.51 -1.24 -18.77
CA GLU A 86 -9.56 -0.31 -19.22
C GLU A 86 -10.83 -0.44 -18.36
N ALA A 87 -11.26 -1.67 -18.07
CA ALA A 87 -12.39 -1.92 -17.19
C ALA A 87 -12.11 -1.44 -15.76
N LEU A 88 -10.87 -1.65 -15.28
CA LEU A 88 -10.42 -1.12 -14.00
C LEU A 88 -10.54 0.41 -13.93
N ILE A 89 -9.97 1.13 -14.88
CA ILE A 89 -10.00 2.59 -14.91
C ILE A 89 -11.45 3.09 -14.96
N ALA A 90 -12.27 2.52 -15.85
CA ALA A 90 -13.68 2.91 -15.96
C ALA A 90 -14.44 2.71 -14.65
N ARG A 91 -14.20 1.60 -13.93
CA ARG A 91 -14.82 1.32 -12.64
C ARG A 91 -14.32 2.27 -11.56
N VAL A 92 -13.04 2.59 -11.51
CA VAL A 92 -12.47 3.57 -10.58
C VAL A 92 -13.12 4.94 -10.80
N CYS A 93 -13.21 5.41 -12.03
CA CYS A 93 -13.89 6.68 -12.36
C CYS A 93 -15.34 6.66 -11.87
N GLN A 94 -16.08 5.59 -12.16
CA GLN A 94 -17.47 5.46 -11.72
C GLN A 94 -17.62 5.57 -10.20
N ILE A 95 -16.79 4.87 -9.42
CA ILE A 95 -16.88 4.91 -7.96
C ILE A 95 -16.42 6.27 -7.44
N ALA A 96 -15.28 6.79 -7.91
CA ALA A 96 -14.74 8.06 -7.44
C ALA A 96 -15.73 9.20 -7.68
N THR A 97 -16.33 9.29 -8.87
CA THR A 97 -17.36 10.27 -9.22
C THR A 97 -18.67 10.08 -8.44
N ALA A 98 -18.99 8.87 -8.00
CA ALA A 98 -20.16 8.65 -7.13
C ALA A 98 -19.93 9.10 -5.68
N TYR A 99 -18.67 9.07 -5.21
CA TYR A 99 -18.33 9.32 -3.80
C TYR A 99 -17.77 10.71 -3.53
N PHE A 100 -17.12 11.38 -4.49
CA PHE A 100 -16.46 12.67 -4.25
C PHE A 100 -17.40 13.76 -3.73
N ARG A 101 -18.71 13.70 -4.04
CA ARG A 101 -19.72 14.62 -3.46
C ARG A 101 -19.95 14.41 -1.96
N LYS A 102 -19.75 13.18 -1.48
CA LYS A 102 -20.02 12.77 -0.10
C LYS A 102 -18.79 12.79 0.78
N VAL A 103 -17.65 12.35 0.25
CA VAL A 103 -16.41 12.15 1.02
C VAL A 103 -15.18 12.40 0.14
N PRO A 104 -14.02 12.77 0.74
CA PRO A 104 -12.74 12.71 0.06
C PRO A 104 -12.44 11.33 -0.51
N VAL A 105 -11.88 11.29 -1.72
CA VAL A 105 -11.52 10.03 -2.39
C VAL A 105 -10.01 9.98 -2.63
N LEU A 106 -9.35 8.94 -2.13
CA LEU A 106 -7.95 8.65 -2.39
C LEU A 106 -7.82 7.38 -3.23
N VAL A 107 -7.37 7.50 -4.47
CA VAL A 107 -7.11 6.37 -5.37
C VAL A 107 -5.64 6.02 -5.30
N ILE A 108 -5.30 4.78 -4.94
CA ILE A 108 -3.92 4.29 -4.87
C ILE A 108 -3.63 3.39 -6.06
N GLY A 109 -2.83 3.90 -7.00
CA GLY A 109 -2.35 3.21 -8.19
C GLY A 109 -1.15 2.31 -7.93
N SER A 110 -0.97 1.27 -8.75
CA SER A 110 0.13 0.31 -8.62
C SER A 110 1.44 0.76 -9.29
N SER A 111 1.36 1.63 -10.30
CA SER A 111 2.51 2.15 -11.04
C SER A 111 2.34 3.62 -11.42
N ARG A 112 3.43 4.27 -11.83
CA ARG A 112 3.41 5.66 -12.32
C ARG A 112 2.58 5.79 -13.59
N GLU A 113 2.67 4.83 -14.50
CA GLU A 113 1.89 4.82 -15.74
C GLU A 113 0.39 4.70 -15.44
N GLU A 114 0.01 3.82 -14.52
CA GLU A 114 -1.38 3.70 -14.08
C GLU A 114 -1.86 4.99 -13.41
N LEU A 115 -1.00 5.61 -12.60
CA LEU A 115 -1.30 6.86 -11.91
C LEU A 115 -1.68 7.98 -12.90
N SER A 116 -0.87 8.17 -13.94
CA SER A 116 -1.16 9.15 -14.99
C SER A 116 -2.44 8.82 -15.75
N LEU A 117 -2.68 7.55 -16.08
CA LEU A 117 -3.90 7.14 -16.77
C LEU A 117 -5.17 7.38 -15.93
N LEU A 118 -5.11 7.07 -14.63
CA LEU A 118 -6.22 7.30 -13.70
C LEU A 118 -6.49 8.80 -13.54
N HIS A 119 -5.45 9.60 -13.35
CA HIS A 119 -5.56 11.06 -13.28
C HIS A 119 -6.21 11.61 -14.55
N ASP A 120 -5.68 11.29 -15.73
CA ASP A 120 -6.20 11.77 -17.01
C ASP A 120 -7.64 11.30 -17.27
N ALA A 121 -8.02 10.11 -16.83
CA ALA A 121 -9.38 9.59 -16.98
C ALA A 121 -10.37 10.27 -16.03
N LEU A 122 -9.94 10.58 -14.80
CA LEU A 122 -10.74 11.28 -13.80
C LEU A 122 -10.93 12.76 -14.15
N SER A 123 -9.88 13.46 -14.59
CA SER A 123 -9.96 14.86 -15.01
C SER A 123 -10.79 15.09 -16.28
N ARG A 124 -11.15 14.02 -17.00
CA ARG A 124 -12.03 14.06 -18.18
C ARG A 124 -13.48 13.66 -17.87
N GLN A 125 -13.83 13.41 -16.61
CA GLN A 125 -15.21 13.11 -16.24
C GLN A 125 -16.02 14.40 -16.22
N ASP A 126 -17.12 14.47 -16.99
CA ASP A 126 -17.99 15.67 -17.07
C ASP A 126 -18.52 16.13 -15.71
N ALA A 127 -18.59 15.24 -14.72
CA ALA A 127 -19.12 15.52 -13.40
C ALA A 127 -18.08 16.09 -12.42
N VAL A 128 -16.80 16.15 -12.80
CA VAL A 128 -15.67 16.55 -11.93
C VAL A 128 -14.85 17.61 -12.65
N GLU A 129 -14.61 18.75 -12.01
CA GLU A 129 -13.71 19.75 -12.55
C GLU A 129 -12.27 19.24 -12.51
N ALA A 130 -11.49 19.53 -13.56
CA ALA A 130 -10.13 19.00 -13.67
C ALA A 130 -9.24 19.41 -12.48
N ASP A 131 -9.44 20.61 -11.93
CA ASP A 131 -8.70 21.15 -10.78
C ASP A 131 -9.04 20.47 -9.44
N ASP A 132 -10.15 19.72 -9.39
CA ASP A 132 -10.55 18.94 -8.21
C ASP A 132 -9.95 17.52 -8.21
N VAL A 133 -9.26 17.14 -9.29
CA VAL A 133 -8.49 15.91 -9.39
C VAL A 133 -7.03 16.22 -9.12
N GLN A 134 -6.49 15.68 -8.02
CA GLN A 134 -5.11 15.92 -7.61
C GLN A 134 -4.22 14.74 -7.95
N LEU A 135 -3.02 15.04 -8.46
CA LEU A 135 -1.95 14.05 -8.60
C LEU A 135 -1.00 14.13 -7.41
N PHE A 136 -0.91 13.05 -6.64
CA PHE A 136 -0.04 12.94 -5.48
C PHE A 136 1.05 11.88 -5.69
N ALA A 137 2.09 12.25 -6.44
CA ALA A 137 3.23 11.40 -6.76
C ALA A 137 4.46 11.73 -5.88
N GLU A 138 5.39 10.77 -5.75
CA GLU A 138 6.68 11.06 -5.09
C GLU A 138 7.57 11.99 -5.91
N PHE A 139 7.52 11.87 -7.24
CA PHE A 139 8.34 12.62 -8.17
C PHE A 139 7.49 13.27 -9.26
N ASP A 140 7.91 14.44 -9.71
CA ASP A 140 7.33 15.10 -10.89
C ASP A 140 7.78 14.46 -12.21
N ALA A 141 7.29 14.98 -13.34
CA ALA A 141 7.67 14.55 -14.69
C ALA A 141 9.19 14.60 -14.96
N SER A 142 9.92 15.48 -14.29
CA SER A 142 11.37 15.66 -14.41
C SER A 142 12.18 14.78 -13.43
N GLY A 143 11.52 14.04 -12.54
CA GLY A 143 12.15 13.23 -11.50
C GLY A 143 12.51 14.01 -10.24
N LYS A 144 12.06 15.26 -10.10
CA LYS A 144 12.26 16.04 -8.87
C LYS A 144 11.29 15.55 -7.79
N SER A 145 11.81 15.36 -6.58
CA SER A 145 11.00 15.02 -5.41
C SER A 145 9.96 16.11 -5.14
N LEU A 146 8.71 15.72 -4.92
CA LEU A 146 7.61 16.60 -4.55
C LEU A 146 7.37 16.69 -3.04
N ARG A 147 8.23 16.09 -2.21
CA ARG A 147 8.05 16.01 -0.75
C ARG A 147 7.73 17.34 -0.07
N ASP A 148 8.29 18.43 -0.53
CA ASP A 148 8.06 19.76 0.06
C ASP A 148 6.62 20.28 -0.15
N THR A 149 5.88 19.74 -1.11
CA THR A 149 4.48 20.12 -1.39
C THR A 149 3.46 19.12 -0.82
N TRP A 150 3.93 18.04 -0.18
CA TRP A 150 3.05 16.95 0.28
C TRP A 150 2.01 17.41 1.32
N GLN A 151 2.39 18.30 2.24
CA GLN A 151 1.46 18.79 3.26
C GLN A 151 0.31 19.58 2.63
N GLU A 152 0.58 20.45 1.66
CA GLU A 152 -0.44 21.23 0.96
C GLU A 152 -1.42 20.31 0.21
N VAL A 153 -0.90 19.30 -0.49
CA VAL A 153 -1.72 18.32 -1.21
C VAL A 153 -2.62 17.53 -0.25
N VAL A 154 -2.10 17.10 0.90
CA VAL A 154 -2.86 16.35 1.91
C VAL A 154 -3.95 17.21 2.56
N ASP A 155 -3.62 18.46 2.89
CA ASP A 155 -4.59 19.41 3.45
C ASP A 155 -5.71 19.66 2.44
N ASP A 156 -5.38 19.82 1.16
CA ASP A 156 -6.35 20.04 0.11
C ASP A 156 -7.18 18.80 -0.24
N ALA A 157 -6.61 17.61 -0.12
CA ALA A 157 -7.30 16.34 -0.33
C ALA A 157 -8.44 16.13 0.68
N THR A 158 -8.29 16.66 1.90
CA THR A 158 -9.24 16.43 3.00
C THR A 158 -10.27 17.56 3.16
N LYS A 159 -10.13 18.65 2.40
CA LYS A 159 -11.06 19.78 2.41
C LYS A 159 -12.30 19.50 1.57
N ARG A 160 -13.44 19.98 2.08
CA ARG A 160 -14.68 20.11 1.32
C ARG A 160 -14.64 21.43 0.55
N LEU A 161 -15.07 21.38 -0.69
CA LEU A 161 -15.12 22.46 -1.66
C LEU A 161 -16.57 22.81 -2.01
N GLY A 162 -16.71 23.91 -2.75
CA GLY A 162 -17.99 24.42 -3.22
C GLY A 162 -18.84 25.09 -2.14
N GLY A 163 -20.05 25.48 -2.53
CA GLY A 163 -21.06 26.08 -1.66
C GLY A 163 -22.20 25.13 -1.33
N ALA A 164 -23.30 25.66 -0.76
CA ALA A 164 -24.45 24.85 -0.35
C ALA A 164 -25.11 24.04 -1.49
N THR A 165 -24.99 24.48 -2.74
CA THR A 165 -25.62 23.86 -3.91
C THR A 165 -24.70 22.94 -4.70
N ASP A 166 -23.39 22.98 -4.44
CA ASP A 166 -22.39 22.19 -5.18
C ASP A 166 -21.25 21.75 -4.25
N SER A 167 -21.62 21.19 -3.11
CA SER A 167 -20.64 20.71 -2.15
C SER A 167 -20.03 19.39 -2.62
N HIS A 168 -18.70 19.33 -2.61
CA HIS A 168 -17.95 18.13 -3.00
C HIS A 168 -16.55 18.12 -2.35
N CYS A 169 -15.80 17.06 -2.54
CA CYS A 169 -14.43 16.87 -2.09
C CYS A 169 -13.53 16.55 -3.28
N ARG A 170 -12.22 16.65 -3.10
CA ARG A 170 -11.26 16.30 -4.14
C ARG A 170 -11.13 14.79 -4.33
N ILE A 171 -10.70 14.42 -5.54
CA ILE A 171 -10.25 13.07 -5.87
C ILE A 171 -8.73 13.12 -5.98
N THR A 172 -8.03 12.51 -5.04
CA THR A 172 -6.56 12.45 -5.04
C THR A 172 -6.12 11.11 -5.59
N VAL A 173 -5.31 11.11 -6.64
CA VAL A 173 -4.69 9.90 -7.19
C VAL A 173 -3.25 9.86 -6.72
N THR A 174 -2.83 8.77 -6.08
CA THR A 174 -1.49 8.62 -5.51
C THR A 174 -0.88 7.27 -5.85
N ASP A 175 0.45 7.20 -5.87
CA ASP A 175 1.16 5.93 -5.90
C ASP A 175 1.25 5.33 -4.47
N ARG A 176 1.91 4.18 -4.35
CA ARG A 176 2.15 3.55 -3.04
C ARG A 176 2.90 4.45 -2.05
N PHE A 177 3.74 5.39 -2.52
CA PHE A 177 4.60 6.23 -1.68
C PHE A 177 3.98 7.57 -1.32
N GLY A 178 3.15 8.16 -2.17
CA GLY A 178 2.60 9.49 -1.96
C GLY A 178 1.84 9.58 -0.63
N GLY A 179 2.14 10.62 0.15
CA GLY A 179 1.53 10.85 1.47
C GLY A 179 2.07 9.99 2.60
N ARG A 180 3.15 9.23 2.37
CA ARG A 180 3.80 8.49 3.47
C ARG A 180 4.29 9.48 4.54
N GLY A 181 3.97 9.18 5.79
CA GLY A 181 4.30 10.02 6.93
C GLY A 181 3.39 11.25 7.12
N HIS A 182 2.40 11.45 6.25
CA HIS A 182 1.40 12.50 6.38
C HIS A 182 0.05 11.91 6.81
N ASP A 183 -0.69 12.67 7.62
CA ASP A 183 -1.99 12.26 8.13
C ASP A 183 -3.12 12.95 7.34
N PHE A 184 -3.95 12.16 6.66
CA PHE A 184 -5.19 12.64 6.04
C PHE A 184 -6.25 12.86 7.12
N GLN A 185 -6.31 14.08 7.66
CA GLN A 185 -7.25 14.44 8.72
C GLN A 185 -8.56 14.98 8.15
N VAL A 186 -9.58 14.11 8.03
CA VAL A 186 -10.93 14.54 7.64
C VAL A 186 -11.63 15.22 8.83
N ALA A 187 -11.47 16.54 8.93
CA ALA A 187 -12.13 17.36 9.95
C ALA A 187 -13.63 17.59 9.66
N ASP A 188 -14.04 17.50 8.40
CA ASP A 188 -15.40 17.76 7.95
C ASP A 188 -16.42 16.79 8.57
N LYS A 189 -17.50 17.33 9.15
CA LYS A 189 -18.51 16.54 9.86
C LYS A 189 -19.38 15.73 8.90
N GLU A 190 -19.70 16.30 7.73
CA GLU A 190 -20.52 15.63 6.73
C GLU A 190 -19.80 14.42 6.14
N SER A 191 -18.52 14.58 5.78
CA SER A 191 -17.69 13.48 5.31
C SER A 191 -17.58 12.36 6.34
N ASN A 192 -17.40 12.72 7.62
CA ASN A 192 -17.38 11.75 8.71
C ASN A 192 -18.73 11.03 8.89
N ALA A 193 -19.85 11.73 8.74
CA ALA A 193 -21.18 11.11 8.77
C ALA A 193 -21.41 10.15 7.59
N ASN A 194 -20.76 10.39 6.45
CA ASN A 194 -20.78 9.55 5.26
C ASN A 194 -19.68 8.46 5.23
N GLY A 195 -19.08 8.13 6.38
CA GLY A 195 -18.11 7.04 6.49
C GLY A 195 -16.63 7.44 6.39
N GLY A 196 -16.33 8.74 6.32
CA GLY A 196 -14.97 9.28 6.25
C GLY A 196 -14.33 9.11 4.87
N MET A 197 -13.01 9.31 4.76
CA MET A 197 -12.31 9.25 3.47
C MET A 197 -12.46 7.87 2.83
N LEU A 198 -12.77 7.82 1.54
CA LEU A 198 -12.75 6.58 0.76
C LEU A 198 -11.36 6.33 0.17
N VAL A 199 -10.79 5.16 0.43
CA VAL A 199 -9.59 4.68 -0.27
C VAL A 199 -9.98 3.67 -1.34
N ILE A 200 -9.62 3.93 -2.60
CA ILE A 200 -9.77 2.97 -3.71
C ILE A 200 -8.39 2.41 -4.03
N ALA A 201 -8.17 1.13 -3.78
CA ALA A 201 -6.92 0.44 -4.07
C ALA A 201 -7.02 -0.31 -5.40
N THR A 202 -6.09 -0.07 -6.33
CA THR A 202 -6.04 -0.79 -7.62
C THR A 202 -5.12 -2.01 -7.63
N SER A 203 -4.47 -2.26 -6.48
CA SER A 203 -3.62 -3.43 -6.23
C SER A 203 -3.68 -3.81 -4.74
N ILE A 204 -3.21 -5.02 -4.41
CA ILE A 204 -2.96 -5.41 -3.03
C ILE A 204 -1.44 -5.52 -2.84
N PRO A 205 -0.84 -4.72 -1.95
CA PRO A 205 0.58 -4.77 -1.67
C PRO A 205 0.87 -5.83 -0.59
N ASP A 206 2.06 -5.82 -0.02
CA ASP A 206 2.36 -6.61 1.18
C ASP A 206 1.58 -6.12 2.42
N GLU A 207 1.54 -6.96 3.46
CA GLU A 207 0.76 -6.67 4.67
C GLU A 207 1.16 -5.36 5.36
N ARG A 208 2.47 -5.05 5.40
CA ARG A 208 2.96 -3.81 6.02
C ARG A 208 2.42 -2.59 5.27
N GLU A 209 2.50 -2.62 3.95
CA GLU A 209 2.04 -1.52 3.11
C GLU A 209 0.51 -1.42 3.13
N TRP A 210 -0.21 -2.55 3.14
CA TRP A 210 -1.68 -2.57 3.24
C TRP A 210 -2.19 -1.97 4.55
N ILE A 211 -1.52 -2.25 5.67
CA ILE A 211 -1.83 -1.61 6.96
C ILE A 211 -1.64 -0.09 6.87
N GLN A 212 -0.61 0.38 6.17
CA GLN A 212 -0.39 1.81 5.98
C GLN A 212 -1.50 2.44 5.13
N TRP A 213 -1.96 1.77 4.06
CA TRP A 213 -3.04 2.26 3.21
C TRP A 213 -4.37 2.35 3.96
N LYS A 214 -4.73 1.33 4.74
CA LYS A 214 -5.89 1.40 5.66
C LYS A 214 -5.72 2.50 6.70
N GLY A 215 -4.48 2.75 7.12
CA GLY A 215 -4.11 3.86 7.97
C GLY A 215 -4.25 5.23 7.32
N ARG A 216 -4.51 5.36 6.01
CA ARG A 216 -4.80 6.65 5.37
C ARG A 216 -6.27 7.06 5.54
N THR A 217 -7.20 6.10 5.63
CA THR A 217 -8.65 6.38 5.69
C THR A 217 -9.21 6.58 7.11
N ALA A 218 -8.84 5.74 8.07
CA ALA A 218 -9.44 5.73 9.42
C ALA A 218 -8.46 6.21 10.49
N ARG A 219 -8.06 7.50 10.42
CA ARG A 219 -7.14 8.13 11.37
C ARG A 219 -7.86 8.78 12.54
N GLN A 220 -7.22 8.81 13.72
CA GLN A 220 -7.66 9.60 14.89
C GLN A 220 -9.15 9.43 15.26
N ASP A 221 -9.64 8.18 15.32
CA ASP A 221 -11.04 7.86 15.64
C ASP A 221 -12.10 8.35 14.61
N ARG A 222 -11.64 8.69 13.40
CA ARG A 222 -12.53 8.96 12.28
C ARG A 222 -12.95 7.65 11.62
N PRO A 223 -14.22 7.56 11.15
CA PRO A 223 -14.63 6.45 10.32
C PRO A 223 -13.78 6.46 9.05
N GLY A 224 -13.63 5.28 8.47
CA GLY A 224 -12.95 5.14 7.21
C GLY A 224 -13.55 4.01 6.41
N GLN A 225 -13.26 4.02 5.11
CA GLN A 225 -13.81 3.09 4.15
C GLN A 225 -12.84 2.83 3.02
N PHE A 226 -12.90 1.64 2.43
CA PHE A 226 -12.10 1.29 1.28
C PHE A 226 -12.84 0.42 0.27
N TYR A 227 -12.36 0.45 -0.96
CA TYR A 227 -12.78 -0.38 -2.08
C TYR A 227 -11.53 -0.94 -2.76
N VAL A 228 -11.57 -2.21 -3.17
CA VAL A 228 -10.48 -2.83 -3.93
C VAL A 228 -10.97 -3.18 -5.33
N ILE A 229 -10.31 -2.67 -6.37
CA ILE A 229 -10.62 -2.95 -7.77
C ILE A 229 -9.35 -3.48 -8.44
N LEU A 230 -9.38 -4.72 -8.94
CA LEU A 230 -8.17 -5.38 -9.43
C LEU A 230 -8.32 -5.80 -10.89
N ASP A 231 -7.25 -5.64 -11.66
CA ASP A 231 -7.13 -6.16 -13.02
C ASP A 231 -6.64 -7.61 -12.97
N THR A 232 -7.44 -8.55 -13.49
CA THR A 232 -7.06 -9.97 -13.56
C THR A 232 -5.92 -10.26 -14.55
N LYS A 233 -5.53 -9.30 -15.38
CA LYS A 233 -4.35 -9.36 -16.27
C LYS A 233 -3.10 -8.78 -15.61
N ALA A 234 -3.19 -8.27 -14.38
CA ALA A 234 -2.03 -7.80 -13.64
C ALA A 234 -1.13 -8.96 -13.16
N LYS A 235 0.14 -8.62 -12.92
CA LYS A 235 1.22 -9.53 -12.55
C LYS A 235 0.83 -10.64 -11.54
N PRO A 236 0.25 -10.35 -10.35
CA PRO A 236 -0.03 -11.40 -9.37
C PRO A 236 -0.99 -12.48 -9.89
N PHE A 237 -1.94 -12.12 -10.75
CA PHE A 237 -2.92 -13.05 -11.31
C PHE A 237 -2.39 -13.81 -12.53
N THR A 238 -1.49 -13.19 -13.30
CA THR A 238 -0.84 -13.87 -14.45
C THR A 238 0.23 -14.86 -14.01
N GLU A 239 0.92 -14.59 -12.90
CA GLU A 239 1.97 -15.48 -12.36
C GLU A 239 1.37 -16.68 -11.61
N LYS A 240 0.26 -16.47 -10.88
CA LYS A 240 -0.45 -17.52 -10.13
C LYS A 240 -1.82 -17.81 -10.76
N LYS A 241 -1.84 -18.76 -11.70
CA LYS A 241 -3.01 -19.09 -12.55
C LYS A 241 -4.30 -19.45 -11.79
N ASP A 242 -4.19 -19.94 -10.56
CA ASP A 242 -5.33 -20.33 -9.72
C ASP A 242 -5.78 -19.22 -8.76
N LEU A 243 -5.04 -18.11 -8.65
CA LEU A 243 -5.31 -17.05 -7.69
C LEU A 243 -6.68 -16.41 -7.90
N VAL A 244 -7.07 -16.13 -9.14
CA VAL A 244 -8.41 -15.58 -9.46
C VAL A 244 -9.51 -16.50 -8.94
N GLN A 245 -9.37 -17.81 -9.10
CA GLN A 245 -10.35 -18.79 -8.64
C GLN A 245 -10.37 -18.89 -7.12
N LYS A 246 -9.20 -18.86 -6.46
CA LYS A 246 -9.09 -18.83 -5.00
C LYS A 246 -9.80 -17.62 -4.41
N VAL A 247 -9.53 -16.43 -4.93
CA VAL A 247 -10.16 -15.18 -4.48
C VAL A 247 -11.68 -15.21 -4.73
N ARG A 248 -12.14 -15.70 -5.88
CA ARG A 248 -13.59 -15.80 -6.16
C ARG A 248 -14.32 -16.74 -5.20
N LYS A 249 -13.65 -17.78 -4.70
CA LYS A 249 -14.20 -18.77 -3.75
C LYS A 249 -14.23 -18.30 -2.29
N CYS A 250 -13.61 -17.16 -1.95
CA CYS A 250 -13.70 -16.58 -0.62
C CYS A 250 -15.15 -16.15 -0.33
N VAL A 251 -15.83 -16.96 0.49
CA VAL A 251 -17.20 -16.78 0.96
C VAL A 251 -17.26 -17.07 2.45
N TYR A 252 -18.25 -16.50 3.14
CA TYR A 252 -18.46 -16.81 4.55
C TYR A 252 -18.73 -18.30 4.73
N THR A 253 -17.98 -18.94 5.61
CA THR A 253 -18.05 -20.40 5.85
C THR A 253 -19.07 -20.79 6.90
N SER A 254 -19.50 -19.84 7.74
CA SER A 254 -20.41 -20.04 8.86
C SER A 254 -21.25 -18.78 9.14
N GLY A 255 -22.27 -18.91 9.98
CA GLY A 255 -23.18 -17.81 10.35
C GLY A 255 -24.24 -17.50 9.29
N ASP A 256 -24.98 -16.41 9.51
CA ASP A 256 -26.14 -16.04 8.70
C ASP A 256 -25.79 -15.64 7.27
N LYS A 257 -24.55 -15.21 7.02
CA LYS A 257 -24.04 -14.82 5.70
C LYS A 257 -23.42 -15.99 4.92
N LYS A 258 -23.58 -17.24 5.38
CA LYS A 258 -22.91 -18.40 4.78
C LYS A 258 -23.17 -18.50 3.27
N GLY A 259 -22.09 -18.57 2.50
CA GLY A 259 -22.13 -18.64 1.03
C GLY A 259 -22.18 -17.28 0.33
N GLU A 260 -22.39 -16.18 1.05
CA GLU A 260 -22.20 -14.83 0.51
C GLU A 260 -20.71 -14.51 0.34
N ILE A 261 -20.40 -13.58 -0.56
CA ILE A 261 -19.04 -13.14 -0.84
C ILE A 261 -18.42 -12.53 0.43
N ASP A 262 -17.26 -13.03 0.81
CA ASP A 262 -16.46 -12.50 1.91
C ASP A 262 -15.32 -11.64 1.33
N HIS A 263 -15.54 -10.34 1.30
CA HIS A 263 -14.57 -9.38 0.77
C HIS A 263 -13.32 -9.23 1.64
N ASP A 264 -13.42 -9.48 2.95
CA ASP A 264 -12.26 -9.41 3.84
C ASP A 264 -11.37 -10.64 3.62
N ALA A 265 -11.97 -11.83 3.53
CA ALA A 265 -11.25 -13.05 3.20
C ALA A 265 -10.59 -13.00 1.80
N ARG A 266 -11.15 -12.22 0.85
CA ARG A 266 -10.50 -11.96 -0.45
C ARG A 266 -9.22 -11.14 -0.31
N VAL A 267 -9.24 -10.11 0.52
CA VAL A 267 -8.06 -9.29 0.80
C VAL A 267 -7.00 -10.14 1.51
N GLU A 268 -7.38 -10.90 2.53
CA GLU A 268 -6.46 -11.78 3.27
C GLU A 268 -5.78 -12.80 2.34
N MET A 269 -6.54 -13.46 1.45
CA MET A 269 -5.99 -14.37 0.44
C MET A 269 -4.93 -13.70 -0.46
N LEU A 270 -5.15 -12.44 -0.84
CA LEU A 270 -4.22 -11.68 -1.67
C LEU A 270 -2.96 -11.26 -0.89
N LEU A 271 -3.11 -10.92 0.39
CA LEU A 271 -1.98 -10.60 1.28
C LEU A 271 -1.10 -11.81 1.56
N ASP A 272 -1.70 -12.97 1.87
CA ASP A 272 -0.97 -14.24 2.06
C ASP A 272 -0.17 -14.59 0.79
N CYS A 273 -0.79 -14.41 -0.38
CA CYS A 273 -0.15 -14.61 -1.67
C CYS A 273 1.04 -13.65 -1.89
N ALA A 274 0.96 -12.41 -1.43
CA ALA A 274 2.07 -11.44 -1.49
C ALA A 274 3.19 -11.78 -0.50
N ASP A 275 2.85 -12.25 0.70
CA ASP A 275 3.81 -12.66 1.75
C ASP A 275 4.66 -13.85 1.30
N GLU A 276 4.07 -14.84 0.60
CA GLU A 276 4.82 -15.93 -0.04
C GLU A 276 5.94 -15.40 -0.95
N GLY A 277 5.64 -14.40 -1.79
CA GLY A 277 6.63 -13.79 -2.69
C GLY A 277 7.71 -12.98 -1.96
N ILE A 278 7.44 -12.51 -0.74
CA ILE A 278 8.46 -11.91 0.14
C ILE A 278 9.34 -13.00 0.75
N GLY A 279 8.75 -14.10 1.19
CA GLY A 279 9.48 -15.26 1.71
C GLY A 279 10.58 -15.73 0.75
N ASP A 280 10.24 -15.90 -0.53
CA ASP A 280 11.19 -16.30 -1.56
C ASP A 280 12.37 -15.32 -1.69
N LYS A 281 12.09 -14.01 -1.65
CA LYS A 281 13.14 -12.97 -1.71
C LYS A 281 14.03 -12.97 -0.47
N LEU A 282 13.44 -13.16 0.72
CA LEU A 282 14.19 -13.21 1.97
C LEU A 282 15.09 -14.45 2.05
N ILE A 283 14.66 -15.59 1.49
CA ILE A 283 15.50 -16.79 1.37
C ILE A 283 16.70 -16.53 0.44
N ALA A 284 16.47 -15.89 -0.71
CA ALA A 284 17.56 -15.50 -1.61
C ALA A 284 18.55 -14.56 -0.90
N PHE A 285 18.03 -13.57 -0.15
CA PHE A 285 18.86 -12.62 0.60
C PHE A 285 19.66 -13.27 1.73
N GLN A 286 19.10 -14.27 2.44
CA GLN A 286 19.85 -15.04 3.44
C GLN A 286 21.02 -15.81 2.83
N SER A 287 20.86 -16.31 1.61
CA SER A 287 21.93 -17.01 0.90
C SER A 287 23.08 -16.06 0.55
N GLU A 288 22.75 -14.82 0.15
CA GLU A 288 23.74 -13.76 -0.09
C GLU A 288 24.43 -13.30 1.20
N GLN A 289 23.69 -13.18 2.31
CA GLN A 289 24.25 -12.83 3.62
C GLN A 289 25.29 -13.86 4.08
N ALA A 290 24.97 -15.15 4.01
CA ALA A 290 25.89 -16.21 4.41
C ALA A 290 27.17 -16.21 3.56
N ALA A 291 27.05 -15.91 2.27
CA ALA A 291 28.21 -15.75 1.39
C ALA A 291 29.07 -14.52 1.78
N GLY A 292 28.43 -13.40 2.13
CA GLY A 292 29.10 -12.18 2.56
C GLY A 292 29.79 -12.31 3.92
N GLU A 293 29.15 -12.98 4.89
CA GLU A 293 29.75 -13.26 6.20
C GLU A 293 31.00 -14.13 6.07
N LYS A 294 30.94 -15.18 5.25
CA LYS A 294 32.10 -16.04 4.97
C LYS A 294 33.28 -15.27 4.35
N LEU A 295 33.01 -14.25 3.54
CA LEU A 295 34.05 -13.40 2.96
C LEU A 295 34.67 -12.43 3.97
N ASN A 296 33.92 -12.01 4.99
CA ASN A 296 34.41 -11.12 6.06
C ASN A 296 35.21 -11.87 7.15
N GLU A 297 35.07 -13.20 7.23
CA GLU A 297 35.83 -14.06 8.15
C GLU A 297 37.18 -14.54 7.58
N LEU A 298 37.45 -14.26 6.29
CA LEU A 298 38.72 -14.56 5.60
C LEU A 298 39.68 -13.37 5.65
#